data_AF-A0A7R6V5U8-F1
#
_entry.id   AF-A0A7R6V5U8-F1
#
_cell.length_a   1.000
_cell.length_b   1.000
_cell.length_c   1.000
_cell.angle_alpha   90.00
_cell.angle_beta   90.00
_cell.angle_gamma   90.00
#
_symmetry.space_group_name_H-M   'P 1'
#
loop_
_entity.id
_entity.type
_entity.pdbx_description
1 polymer ?
#
loop_
_entity_poly.entity_id
_entity_poly.type
_entity_poly.pdbx_seq_one_letter_code
_entity_poly.pdbx_strand_id
1 'polypeptide(L)'
;MIQKAVDMFEKDRYEEALPIFKQLAKDGNAEAMYYLGMMYYEGWGVEKDEKAAVEWWKKANRRGSLDAKYMLQIICATSSVFARE
;
A
#
# COMPACT_ATOMS: atom_id res chain seq x y z
N MET A 1 15.70 5.72 3.62
CA MET A 1 14.64 6.58 4.20
C MET A 1 13.46 6.56 3.25
N ILE A 2 12.23 6.45 3.78
CA ILE A 2 11.02 6.27 2.97
C ILE A 2 10.83 7.38 1.93
N GLN A 3 11.25 8.60 2.23
CA GLN A 3 11.28 9.73 1.28
C GLN A 3 11.89 9.40 -0.08
N LYS A 4 12.95 8.60 -0.12
CA LYS A 4 13.61 8.21 -1.38
C LYS A 4 12.72 7.30 -2.22
N ALA A 5 12.00 6.38 -1.57
CA ALA A 5 11.07 5.49 -2.25
C ALA A 5 9.85 6.27 -2.75
N VAL A 6 9.37 7.26 -1.99
CA VAL A 6 8.29 8.15 -2.39
C VAL A 6 8.71 9.01 -3.59
N ASP A 7 9.90 9.61 -3.59
CA ASP A 7 10.43 10.36 -4.75
C ASP A 7 10.54 9.47 -6.00
N MET A 8 10.99 8.22 -5.84
CA MET A 8 11.02 7.26 -6.96
C MET A 8 9.63 6.95 -7.48
N PHE A 9 8.66 6.77 -6.57
CA PHE A 9 7.27 6.51 -6.90
C PHE A 9 6.61 7.70 -7.62
N GLU A 10 6.90 8.93 -7.21
CA GLU A 10 6.45 10.15 -7.89
C GLU A 10 7.10 10.34 -9.28
N LYS A 11 8.25 9.73 -9.51
CA LYS A 11 8.95 9.70 -10.80
C LYS A 11 8.61 8.48 -11.66
N ASP A 12 7.51 7.79 -11.34
CA ASP A 12 7.05 6.57 -12.02
C ASP A 12 8.07 5.40 -11.99
N ARG A 13 9.08 5.44 -11.10
CA ARG A 13 10.12 4.40 -10.96
C ARG A 13 9.66 3.32 -9.98
N TYR A 14 8.49 2.73 -10.27
CA TYR A 14 7.82 1.77 -9.38
C TYR A 14 8.63 0.49 -9.17
N GLU A 15 9.30 -0.03 -10.19
CA GLU A 15 10.11 -1.24 -10.13
C GLU A 15 11.26 -1.13 -9.11
N GLU A 16 11.86 0.05 -9.00
CA GLU A 16 12.92 0.34 -8.02
C GLU A 16 12.36 0.73 -6.64
N ALA A 17 11.19 1.38 -6.59
CA ALA A 17 10.54 1.76 -5.34
C ALA A 17 9.98 0.54 -4.58
N LEU A 18 9.44 -0.45 -5.30
CA LEU A 18 8.83 -1.65 -4.73
C LEU A 18 9.72 -2.41 -3.71
N PRO A 19 10.97 -2.78 -4.04
CA PRO A 19 11.82 -3.48 -3.08
C PRO A 19 12.13 -2.61 -1.84
N ILE A 20 12.25 -1.29 -2.00
CA ILE A 20 12.50 -0.38 -0.89
C ILE A 20 11.28 -0.31 0.03
N PHE A 21 10.06 -0.20 -0.53
CA PHE A 21 8.84 -0.26 0.28
C PHE A 21 8.67 -1.63 0.95
N LYS A 22 8.98 -2.75 0.27
CA LYS A 22 8.98 -4.09 0.90
C LYS A 22 9.94 -4.17 2.08
N GLN A 23 11.14 -3.61 1.95
CA GLN A 23 12.12 -3.61 3.03
C GLN A 23 11.66 -2.75 4.21
N LEU A 24 11.16 -1.54 3.96
CA LEU A 24 10.64 -0.65 5.00
C LEU A 24 9.39 -1.22 5.68
N ALA A 25 8.51 -1.87 4.92
CA ALA A 25 7.35 -2.57 5.46
C ALA A 25 7.76 -3.72 6.39
N LYS A 26 8.82 -4.48 6.04
CA LYS A 26 9.39 -5.51 6.92
C LYS A 26 9.97 -4.90 8.21
N ASP A 27 10.54 -3.71 8.12
CA ASP A 27 11.03 -2.93 9.27
C ASP A 27 9.89 -2.41 10.17
N GLY A 28 8.63 -2.57 9.75
CA GLY A 28 7.45 -2.14 10.49
C GLY A 28 6.99 -0.72 10.15
N ASN A 29 7.54 -0.11 9.10
CA ASN A 29 7.11 1.19 8.63
C ASN A 29 5.70 1.08 8.01
N ALA A 30 4.73 1.70 8.67
CA ALA A 30 3.32 1.61 8.26
C ALA A 30 3.02 2.41 6.98
N GLU A 31 3.75 3.49 6.72
CA GLU A 31 3.65 4.28 5.49
C GLU A 31 4.18 3.47 4.28
N ALA A 32 5.24 2.68 4.45
CA ALA A 32 5.71 1.79 3.38
C ALA A 32 4.70 0.68 3.06
N MET A 33 4.05 0.12 4.08
CA MET A 33 2.95 -0.83 3.88
C MET A 33 1.78 -0.18 3.14
N TYR A 34 1.52 1.10 3.38
CA TYR A 34 0.50 1.86 2.66
C TYR A 34 0.82 2.00 1.16
N TYR A 35 2.05 2.41 0.83
CA TYR A 35 2.47 2.52 -0.57
C TYR A 35 2.51 1.16 -1.27
N LEU A 36 2.90 0.07 -0.60
CA LEU A 36 2.77 -1.27 -1.18
C LEU A 36 1.32 -1.61 -1.51
N GLY A 37 0.38 -1.29 -0.60
CA GLY A 37 -1.04 -1.47 -0.85
C GLY A 37 -1.47 -0.74 -2.12
N MET A 38 -1.11 0.54 -2.25
CA MET A 38 -1.40 1.35 -3.44
C MET A 38 -0.82 0.73 -4.72
N MET A 39 0.44 0.27 -4.66
CA MET A 39 1.11 -0.32 -5.82
C MET A 39 0.42 -1.60 -6.31
N TYR A 40 -0.01 -2.48 -5.40
CA TYR A 40 -0.77 -3.67 -5.78
C TYR A 40 -2.19 -3.32 -6.25
N TYR A 41 -2.82 -2.29 -5.70
CA TYR A 41 -4.17 -1.88 -6.10
C TYR A 41 -4.23 -1.29 -7.51
N GLU A 42 -3.25 -0.45 -7.86
CA GLU A 42 -3.17 0.19 -9.18
C GLU A 42 -2.38 -0.65 -10.21
N GLY A 43 -1.56 -1.62 -9.75
CA GLY A 43 -0.67 -2.40 -10.62
C GLY A 43 0.60 -1.64 -11.02
N TRP A 44 1.12 -0.80 -10.12
CA TRP A 44 2.31 0.01 -10.38
C TRP A 44 3.60 -0.78 -10.17
N GLY A 45 4.23 -1.19 -11.28
CA GLY A 45 5.46 -2.01 -11.27
C GLY A 45 5.25 -3.44 -10.74
N VAL A 46 4.01 -3.85 -10.50
CA VAL A 46 3.58 -5.18 -10.10
C VAL A 46 2.25 -5.52 -10.75
N GLU A 47 1.91 -6.80 -10.79
CA GLU A 47 0.57 -7.23 -11.19
C GLU A 47 -0.49 -6.66 -10.24
N LYS A 48 -1.58 -6.15 -10.82
CA LYS A 48 -2.71 -5.60 -10.07
C LYS A 48 -3.37 -6.72 -9.25
N ASP A 49 -3.32 -6.59 -7.92
CA ASP A 49 -3.94 -7.49 -6.98
C ASP A 49 -4.55 -6.70 -5.80
N GLU A 50 -5.85 -6.45 -5.92
CA GLU A 50 -6.62 -5.70 -4.93
C GLU A 50 -6.68 -6.43 -3.58
N LYS A 51 -6.63 -7.77 -3.57
CA LYS A 51 -6.66 -8.54 -2.32
C LYS A 51 -5.34 -8.37 -1.57
N ALA A 52 -4.22 -8.50 -2.29
CA ALA A 52 -2.90 -8.24 -1.73
C ALA A 52 -2.79 -6.80 -1.21
N ALA A 53 -3.35 -5.83 -1.93
CA ALA A 53 -3.39 -4.44 -1.50
C ALA A 53 -4.09 -4.25 -0.16
N VAL A 54 -5.31 -4.80 -0.02
CA VAL A 54 -6.10 -4.78 1.21
C VAL A 54 -5.36 -5.45 2.36
N GLU A 55 -4.66 -6.57 2.13
CA GLU A 55 -3.84 -7.22 3.15
C GLU A 55 -2.71 -6.32 3.69
N TRP A 56 -2.04 -5.58 2.81
CA TRP A 56 -0.98 -4.64 3.20
C TRP A 56 -1.53 -3.47 4.00
N TRP A 57 -2.64 -2.87 3.57
CA TRP A 57 -3.28 -1.81 4.34
C TRP A 57 -3.84 -2.31 5.67
N LYS A 58 -4.36 -3.55 5.75
CA LYS A 58 -4.78 -4.16 7.03
C LYS A 58 -3.60 -4.29 8.00
N LYS A 59 -2.41 -4.66 7.50
CA LYS A 59 -1.18 -4.71 8.31
C LYS A 59 -0.76 -3.32 8.79
N ALA A 60 -0.83 -2.31 7.91
CA ALA A 60 -0.52 -0.92 8.26
C ALA A 60 -1.49 -0.34 9.30
N ASN A 61 -2.81 -0.60 9.15
CA ASN A 61 -3.82 -0.20 10.11
C ASN A 61 -3.61 -0.87 11.48
N ARG A 62 -3.24 -2.16 11.52
CA ARG A 62 -2.86 -2.85 12.78
C ARG A 62 -1.64 -2.23 13.46
N ARG A 63 -0.77 -1.55 12.72
CA ARG A 63 0.38 -0.80 13.24
C ARG A 63 0.02 0.64 13.64
N GLY A 64 -1.25 1.04 13.53
CA GLY A 64 -1.73 2.36 13.90
C GLY A 64 -1.67 3.41 12.78
N SER A 65 -1.44 3.03 11.52
CA SER A 65 -1.50 3.99 10.41
C SER A 65 -2.95 4.39 10.12
N LEU A 66 -3.24 5.67 10.33
CA LEU A 66 -4.52 6.29 10.01
C LEU A 66 -4.74 6.37 8.50
N ASP A 67 -3.68 6.57 7.72
CA ASP A 67 -3.74 6.61 6.25
C ASP A 67 -4.23 5.28 5.68
N ALA A 68 -3.69 4.17 6.19
CA ALA A 68 -4.13 2.85 5.79
C ALA A 68 -5.57 2.55 6.23
N LYS A 69 -5.98 3.01 7.41
CA LYS A 69 -7.38 2.91 7.86
C LYS A 69 -8.31 3.67 6.92
N TYR A 70 -7.94 4.89 6.54
CA TYR A 70 -8.72 5.72 5.63
C TYR A 70 -8.85 5.07 4.24
N MET A 71 -7.75 4.58 3.68
CA MET A 71 -7.80 3.87 2.38
C MET A 71 -8.60 2.58 2.43
N LEU A 72 -8.48 1.78 3.49
CA LEU A 72 -9.34 0.60 3.67
C LEU A 72 -10.82 0.97 3.69
N GLN A 73 -11.15 2.09 4.34
CA GLN A 73 -12.54 2.56 4.42
C GLN A 73 -13.05 3.04 3.06
N ILE A 74 -12.24 3.77 2.28
CA ILE A 74 -12.58 4.16 0.91
C ILE A 74 -12.77 2.94 0.03
N ILE A 75 -11.88 1.96 0.11
CA ILE A 75 -11.90 0.79 -0.77
C ILE A 75 -13.03 -0.14 -0.41
N CYS A 76 -13.33 -0.30 0.88
CA CYS A 76 -14.52 -1.01 1.34
C CYS A 76 -15.81 -0.31 0.88
N ALA A 77 -15.84 1.03 0.85
CA ALA A 77 -17.00 1.79 0.38
C ALA A 77 -17.15 1.80 -1.16
N THR A 78 -16.04 1.78 -1.89
CA THR A 78 -16.01 1.91 -3.37
C THR A 78 -16.06 0.55 -4.05
N SER A 79 -15.39 -0.46 -3.48
CA SER A 79 -15.34 -1.81 -4.01
C SER A 79 -16.49 -2.62 -3.42
N SER A 80 -17.50 -2.89 -4.25
CA SER A 80 -18.67 -3.74 -3.91
C SER A 80 -18.31 -5.18 -3.50
N VAL A 81 -17.05 -5.59 -3.69
CA VAL A 81 -16.48 -6.87 -3.26
C VAL A 81 -16.28 -6.96 -1.75
N PHE A 82 -16.06 -5.84 -1.05
CA PHE A 82 -15.76 -5.82 0.39
C PHE A 82 -16.80 -5.07 1.25
N ALA A 83 -17.75 -4.35 0.63
CA ALA A 83 -18.76 -3.53 1.31
C ALA A 83 -19.81 -4.31 2.12
N ARG A 84 -19.76 -5.65 2.16
CA ARG A 84 -20.72 -6.52 2.85
C ARG A 84 -19.99 -7.60 3.64
N GLU A 85 -19.58 -7.27 4.86
CA GLU A 85 -19.49 -8.24 5.97
C GLU A 85 -20.35 -7.73 7.11
#